data_AF-A0A661VKA9-F1
#
_entry.id   AF-A0A661VKA9-F1
#
_cell.length_a   1.000
_cell.length_b   1.000
_cell.length_c   1.000
_cell.angle_alpha   90.00
_cell.angle_beta   90.00
_cell.angle_gamma   90.00
#
_symmetry.space_group_name_H-M   'P 1'
#
loop_
_entity.id
_entity.type
_entity.pdbx_description
1 polymer ?
#
loop_
_entity_poly.entity_id
_entity_poly.type
_entity_poly.pdbx_seq_one_letter_code
_entity_poly.pdbx_strand_id
1 'polypeptide(L)'
;YLTSRENQAEIVKTGFAYSTHPDQVDLVVDPNDAAIAQGGLVGRVAYWGPCTGQINDTISQALNRAYLGEQTVQEALDQAKQEADEILATCGQ
;
A
#
# COMPACT_ATOMS: atom_id res chain seq x y z
N TYR A 1 19.39 5.77 -15.51
CA TYR A 1 19.09 7.15 -15.96
C TYR A 1 17.77 7.64 -15.36
N LEU A 2 16.61 7.02 -15.64
CA LEU A 2 15.29 7.54 -15.21
C LEU A 2 15.07 7.63 -13.69
N THR A 3 15.63 6.73 -12.88
CA THR A 3 15.39 6.66 -11.43
C THR A 3 16.60 7.08 -10.59
N SER A 4 17.54 7.86 -11.14
CA SER A 4 18.66 8.36 -10.33
C SER A 4 18.17 9.30 -9.24
N ARG A 5 18.97 9.44 -8.17
CA ARG A 5 18.66 10.32 -7.04
C ARG A 5 18.41 11.75 -7.51
N GLU A 6 19.22 12.24 -8.44
CA GLU A 6 19.12 13.59 -9.00
C GLU A 6 17.84 13.76 -9.82
N ASN A 7 17.51 12.79 -10.67
CA ASN A 7 16.31 12.88 -11.50
C ASN A 7 15.04 12.76 -10.66
N GLN A 8 15.04 11.92 -9.62
CA GLN A 8 13.93 11.87 -8.66
C GLN A 8 13.80 13.19 -7.89
N ALA A 9 14.89 13.85 -7.50
CA ALA A 9 14.83 15.16 -6.86
C ALA A 9 14.16 16.22 -7.75
N GLU A 10 14.48 16.24 -9.05
CA GLU A 10 13.84 17.16 -9.98
C GLU A 10 12.35 16.83 -10.17
N ILE A 11 11.96 15.55 -10.21
CA ILE A 11 10.56 15.12 -10.30
C ILE A 11 9.77 15.56 -9.05
N VAL A 12 10.31 15.38 -7.83
CA VAL A 12 9.63 15.76 -6.59
C VAL A 12 9.27 17.24 -6.57
N LYS A 13 10.19 18.10 -7.04
CA LYS A 13 9.96 19.56 -7.11
C LYS A 13 8.80 19.95 -8.01
N THR A 14 8.40 19.10 -8.95
CA THR A 14 7.24 19.35 -9.83
C THR A 14 5.90 19.02 -9.17
N GLY A 15 5.89 18.31 -8.03
CA GLY A 15 4.67 17.77 -7.42
C GLY A 15 4.10 16.53 -8.12
N PHE A 16 4.78 16.00 -9.15
CA PHE A 16 4.27 14.84 -9.91
C PHE A 16 4.32 13.52 -9.13
N ALA A 17 5.41 13.27 -8.39
CA ALA A 17 5.62 12.04 -7.65
C ALA A 17 6.60 12.24 -6.49
N TYR A 18 6.53 11.35 -5.49
CA TYR A 18 7.48 11.32 -4.37
C TYR A 18 8.75 10.52 -4.73
N SER A 19 9.86 10.88 -4.09
CA SER A 19 11.13 10.18 -4.24
C SER A 19 11.20 8.94 -3.35
N THR A 20 11.92 7.92 -3.80
CA THR A 20 12.27 6.76 -2.96
C THR A 20 13.45 7.04 -2.01
N HIS A 21 14.00 8.26 -2.02
CA HIS A 21 15.10 8.69 -1.16
C HIS A 21 14.58 9.51 0.04
N PRO A 22 14.68 9.00 1.28
CA PRO A 22 14.10 9.66 2.46
C PRO A 22 14.61 11.08 2.70
N ASP A 23 15.87 11.35 2.37
CA ASP A 23 16.54 12.64 2.51
C ASP A 23 16.04 13.71 1.52
N GLN A 24 15.11 13.37 0.63
CA GLN A 24 14.49 14.29 -0.32
C GLN A 24 13.07 14.71 0.07
N VAL A 25 12.56 14.27 1.22
CA VAL A 25 11.19 14.60 1.69
C VAL A 25 10.95 16.12 1.77
N ASP A 26 11.96 16.89 2.14
CA ASP A 26 11.88 18.35 2.26
C ASP A 26 11.88 19.08 0.90
N LEU A 27 12.03 18.36 -0.21
CA LEU A 27 11.86 18.92 -1.56
C LEU A 27 10.39 19.06 -1.95
N VAL A 28 9.47 18.47 -1.18
CA VAL A 28 8.02 18.60 -1.39
C VAL A 28 7.58 19.99 -0.91
N VAL A 29 7.13 20.82 -1.85
CA VAL A 29 6.80 22.23 -1.58
C VAL A 29 5.31 22.48 -1.33
N ASP A 30 4.43 21.59 -1.79
CA ASP A 30 3.00 21.70 -1.51
C ASP A 30 2.72 21.25 -0.06
N PRO A 31 2.05 22.06 0.77
CA PRO A 31 1.84 21.75 2.18
C PRO A 31 0.89 20.57 2.42
N ASN A 32 -0.02 20.25 1.49
CA ASN A 32 -0.86 19.06 1.59
C ASN A 32 -0.05 17.80 1.24
N ASP A 33 0.78 17.88 0.21
CA ASP A 33 1.65 16.78 -0.20
C ASP A 33 2.74 16.48 0.83
N ALA A 34 3.24 17.51 1.52
CA ALA A 34 4.25 17.36 2.56
C ALA A 34 3.77 16.39 3.65
N ALA A 35 2.50 16.47 4.07
CA ALA A 35 1.94 15.56 5.07
C ALA A 35 1.93 14.10 4.59
N ILE A 36 1.63 13.87 3.30
CA ILE A 36 1.63 12.53 2.69
C ILE A 36 3.07 11.98 2.60
N ALA A 37 4.01 12.82 2.14
CA ALA A 37 5.41 12.45 1.97
C ALA A 37 6.09 12.06 3.30
N GLN A 38 5.75 12.74 4.41
CA GLN A 38 6.22 12.39 5.75
C GLN A 38 5.80 10.98 6.20
N GLY A 39 4.62 10.51 5.75
CA GLY A 39 4.17 9.14 5.99
C GLY A 39 5.14 8.08 5.44
N GLY A 40 5.87 8.39 4.36
CA GLY A 40 6.88 7.52 3.78
C GLY A 40 8.11 7.28 4.68
N LEU A 41 8.39 8.17 5.64
CA LEU A 41 9.55 8.05 6.55
C LEU A 41 9.30 7.08 7.71
N VAL A 42 8.03 6.86 8.06
CA VAL A 42 7.61 6.01 9.19
C VAL A 42 6.82 4.78 8.74
N GLY A 43 6.42 4.75 7.47
CA GLY A 43 5.68 3.66 6.86
C GLY A 43 6.51 2.39 6.70
N ARG A 44 5.80 1.27 6.58
CA ARG A 44 6.39 0.01 6.12
C ARG A 44 6.01 -0.20 4.66
N VAL A 45 6.92 -0.76 3.88
CA VAL A 45 6.66 -1.11 2.48
C VAL A 45 5.49 -2.10 2.44
N ALA A 46 4.39 -1.68 1.84
CA ALA A 46 3.28 -2.56 1.51
C ALA A 46 3.63 -3.31 0.22
N TYR A 47 3.82 -4.62 0.30
CA TYR A 47 3.97 -5.46 -0.88
C TYR A 47 2.58 -5.92 -1.32
N TRP A 48 2.03 -5.26 -2.35
CA TRP A 48 0.73 -5.60 -2.93
C TRP A 48 0.80 -6.86 -3.81
N GLY A 49 1.99 -7.21 -4.31
CA GLY A 49 2.22 -8.27 -5.29
C GLY A 49 2.14 -9.75 -4.86
N PRO A 50 1.94 -10.18 -3.59
CA PRO A 50 1.69 -11.58 -3.30
C PRO A 50 0.44 -12.03 -4.04
N CYS A 51 0.56 -13.11 -4.82
CA CYS A 51 -0.59 -13.73 -5.48
C CYS A 51 -1.41 -12.72 -6.28
N THR A 52 -0.72 -11.80 -6.97
CA THR A 52 -1.35 -10.79 -7.84
C THR A 52 -2.39 -9.92 -7.12
N GLY A 53 -2.21 -9.70 -5.80
CA GLY A 53 -3.12 -8.86 -5.00
C GLY A 53 -4.33 -9.59 -4.42
N GLN A 54 -4.54 -10.88 -4.71
CA GLN A 54 -5.71 -11.64 -4.25
C GLN A 54 -5.87 -11.67 -2.72
N ILE A 55 -4.76 -11.68 -1.98
CA ILE A 55 -4.79 -11.60 -0.51
C ILE A 55 -5.37 -10.25 -0.04
N ASN A 56 -4.97 -9.16 -0.70
CA ASN A 56 -5.47 -7.83 -0.37
C ASN A 56 -6.97 -7.70 -0.70
N ASP A 57 -7.40 -8.29 -1.81
CA ASP A 57 -8.82 -8.32 -2.20
C ASP A 57 -9.66 -9.08 -1.17
N THR A 58 -9.15 -10.22 -0.69
CA THR A 58 -9.80 -11.05 0.34
C THR A 58 -10.02 -10.26 1.63
N ILE A 59 -8.99 -9.55 2.12
CA ILE A 59 -9.10 -8.69 3.30
C ILE A 59 -10.06 -7.52 3.04
N SER A 60 -10.02 -6.90 1.86
CA SER A 60 -10.91 -5.79 1.50
C SER A 60 -12.38 -6.21 1.51
N GLN A 61 -12.67 -7.41 1.01
CA GLN A 61 -14.03 -7.97 1.04
C GLN A 61 -14.49 -8.28 2.47
N ALA A 62 -13.63 -8.81 3.34
CA ALA A 62 -13.99 -9.01 4.74
C ALA A 62 -14.31 -7.69 5.46
N LEU A 63 -13.52 -6.64 5.22
CA LEU A 63 -13.81 -5.31 5.76
C LEU A 63 -15.16 -4.77 5.26
N ASN A 64 -15.49 -4.99 3.97
CA ASN A 64 -16.79 -4.60 3.42
C ASN A 64 -17.95 -5.35 4.09
N ARG A 65 -17.86 -6.68 4.23
CA ARG A 65 -18.89 -7.50 4.89
C ARG A 65 -19.14 -7.04 6.33
N ALA A 66 -18.07 -6.78 7.07
CA ALA A 66 -18.15 -6.27 8.44
C ALA A 66 -18.76 -4.86 8.49
N TYR A 67 -18.31 -3.94 7.62
CA TYR A 67 -18.79 -2.56 7.57
C TYR A 67 -20.28 -2.47 7.21
N LEU A 68 -20.74 -3.31 6.27
CA LEU A 68 -22.13 -3.37 5.84
C LEU A 68 -23.05 -4.11 6.84
N GLY A 69 -22.48 -4.70 7.90
CA GLY A 69 -23.22 -5.46 8.90
C GLY A 69 -23.72 -6.82 8.41
N GLU A 70 -23.17 -7.33 7.31
CA GLU A 70 -23.49 -8.65 6.75
C GLU A 70 -22.90 -9.78 7.59
N GLN A 71 -21.77 -9.51 8.24
CA GLN A 71 -21.07 -10.41 9.16
C GLN A 71 -20.55 -9.60 10.35
N THR A 72 -20.33 -10.27 11.48
CA THR A 72 -19.48 -9.70 12.53
C THR A 72 -18.02 -9.59 12.06
N VAL A 73 -17.25 -8.72 12.70
CA VAL A 73 -15.81 -8.57 12.40
C VAL A 73 -15.07 -9.92 12.49
N GLN A 74 -15.40 -10.72 13.50
CA GLN A 74 -14.76 -12.02 13.72
C GLN A 74 -15.07 -12.99 12.57
N GLU A 75 -16.34 -13.15 12.21
CA GLU A 75 -16.77 -14.03 11.10
C GLU A 75 -16.12 -13.64 9.77
N ALA A 76 -16.09 -12.34 9.47
CA ALA A 76 -15.52 -11.85 8.22
C ALA A 76 -14.01 -12.11 8.12
N LEU A 77 -13.27 -11.91 9.22
CA LEU A 77 -11.83 -12.14 9.26
C LEU A 77 -11.47 -13.63 9.30
N ASP A 78 -12.26 -14.48 9.97
CA ASP A 78 -12.06 -15.93 9.96
C ASP A 78 -12.27 -16.51 8.56
N GLN A 79 -13.29 -16.04 7.84
CA GLN A 79 -13.51 -16.42 6.44
C GLN A 79 -12.35 -15.94 5.55
N ALA A 80 -11.95 -14.68 5.65
CA ALA A 80 -10.82 -14.15 4.86
C ALA A 80 -9.51 -14.89 5.14
N LYS A 81 -9.29 -15.36 6.37
CA LYS A 81 -8.13 -16.18 6.70
C LYS A 81 -8.14 -17.50 5.92
N GLN A 82 -9.28 -18.20 5.87
CA GLN A 82 -9.40 -19.46 5.13
C GLN A 82 -9.14 -19.24 3.63
N GLU A 83 -9.79 -18.23 3.04
CA GLU A 83 -9.61 -17.85 1.64
C GLU A 83 -8.15 -17.48 1.32
N ALA A 84 -7.49 -16.72 2.21
CA ALA A 84 -6.09 -16.36 2.08
C ALA A 84 -5.15 -17.58 2.15
N ASP A 85 -5.40 -18.52 3.06
CA ASP A 85 -4.62 -19.76 3.20
C ASP A 85 -4.74 -20.63 1.92
N GLU A 86 -5.92 -20.69 1.30
CA GLU A 86 -6.14 -21.40 0.03
C GLU A 86 -5.42 -20.74 -1.15
N ILE A 87 -5.45 -19.40 -1.22
CA ILE A 87 -4.69 -18.63 -2.22
C ILE A 87 -3.20 -18.90 -2.05
N LEU A 88 -2.67 -18.81 -0.83
CA LEU A 88 -1.25 -19.03 -0.56
C LEU A 88 -0.81 -20.46 -0.90
N ALA A 89 -1.70 -21.46 -0.73
CA ALA A 89 -1.40 -22.85 -1.06
C ALA A 89 -1.25 -23.11 -2.57
N THR A 90 -1.89 -22.29 -3.41
CA THR A 90 -1.92 -22.46 -4.88
C THR A 90 -1.05 -21.44 -5.62
N CYS A 91 -0.76 -20.32 -4.98
CA CYS A 91 0.01 -19.21 -5.54
C CYS A 91 1.51 -19.56 -5.69
N GLY A 92 1.98 -19.59 -6.95
CA GLY A 92 3.37 -19.90 -7.30
C GLY A 92 3.65 -21.35 -7.67
N GLN A 93 2.61 -22.20 -7.69
CA GLN A 93 2.59 -23.46 -8.45
C GLN A 93 2.20 -23.20 -9.91
#